data_AF-A2GQS4-F1
#
_entry.id   AF-A2GQS4-F1
#
_cell.length_a   1.000
_cell.length_b   1.000
_cell.length_c   1.000
_cell.angle_alpha   90.00
_cell.angle_beta   90.00
_cell.angle_gamma   90.00
#
_symmetry.space_group_name_H-M   'P 1'
#
loop_
_entity.id
_entity.type
_entity.pdbx_description
1 polymer ?
#
loop_
_entity_poly.entity_id
_entity_poly.type
_entity_poly.pdbx_seq_one_letter_code
_entity_poly.pdbx_strand_id
1 'polypeptide(L)'
;MAAVIDCGICNTPEFNSLTGITNLKESQITKQNQMQRRGRVGRVMPGTAVQITVEGEIIPDYQEPEILTSDISAFILDLRRIGIRFENLKKLPNEVPLETVQSKINILKNIGALDLTTGNLTKKGLKLSSFRNFSPFISASIMNLSNKYYEGNYIPMILAALVIKLISGEIIQNNLSKMFVKNFNVESDVDTIMKTFIEMVNTRKKIKDVALEYGFIPKKATQIVGEIFELCQMLEKGKKDELWPSLTKFYSDCQFVHVFCSRLFEEIQSNSENGIWIIARKAELDLVSNTLFEPEFRFKADKCLAFNSNEGYIVTRSRPGSFSFNIPSNVLILNIARNANLKINFGSIIHIDLTQVQNYKPFAINIPNFYNTPFLIPMLNGFVSKYQNYMLKFNQIGSALKAKESDICFAFSSLLNNKEICLNSFIKADKYEKVEMKIREGIQIVQDLAPFTPQTILIIHPYMKCCCALKGYGIDKIDNDIISFDEPEYKAYHVNENTLRYMHSKISELSKQSSTCSIAITGEDMSFSFDQTVKFEGNKKFVSFPHTNQKCNSVFSIQKDFSHLVIISKEEICLEQSGTWQNVQNYQQATI
;
A
#
# COMPACT_ATOMS: atom_id res chain seq x y z
N MET A 1 -39.73 -19.80 -6.99
CA MET A 1 -40.15 -18.86 -5.94
C MET A 1 -39.30 -17.61 -6.06
N ALA A 2 -39.90 -16.43 -6.21
CA ALA A 2 -39.16 -15.16 -6.20
C ALA A 2 -39.16 -14.60 -4.78
N ALA A 3 -37.99 -14.21 -4.27
CA ALA A 3 -37.89 -13.62 -2.94
C ALA A 3 -36.88 -12.47 -2.90
N VAL A 4 -37.13 -11.52 -2.00
CA VAL A 4 -36.17 -10.47 -1.61
C VAL A 4 -35.93 -10.62 -0.11
N ILE A 5 -34.66 -10.71 0.28
CA ILE A 5 -34.24 -10.65 1.68
C ILE A 5 -33.54 -9.31 1.86
N ASP A 6 -34.12 -8.44 2.68
CA ASP A 6 -33.60 -7.10 2.96
C ASP A 6 -33.04 -7.02 4.38
N CYS A 7 -31.74 -6.76 4.49
CA CYS A 7 -31.05 -6.64 5.77
C CYS A 7 -31.29 -5.30 6.49
N GLY A 8 -32.02 -4.35 5.89
CA GLY A 8 -32.36 -3.10 6.57
C GLY A 8 -31.22 -2.08 6.68
N ILE A 9 -30.06 -2.34 6.07
CA ILE A 9 -28.88 -1.47 6.12
C ILE A 9 -28.31 -1.18 4.72
N CYS A 10 -27.52 -0.11 4.64
CA CYS A 10 -26.74 0.28 3.47
C CYS A 10 -25.45 0.99 3.86
N ASN A 11 -24.43 0.92 3.00
CA ASN A 11 -23.27 1.80 3.10
C ASN A 11 -23.58 3.08 2.33
N THR A 12 -23.65 4.20 3.05
CA THR A 12 -23.89 5.52 2.46
C THR A 12 -22.55 6.24 2.31
N PRO A 13 -22.16 6.67 1.10
CA PRO A 13 -21.00 7.52 0.90
C PRO A 13 -21.32 8.96 1.36
N GLU A 14 -20.49 9.48 2.25
CA GLU A 14 -20.55 10.85 2.75
C GLU A 14 -19.26 11.57 2.33
N PHE A 15 -19.38 12.55 1.42
CA PHE A 15 -18.23 13.28 0.92
C PHE A 15 -17.93 14.50 1.79
N ASN A 16 -16.77 14.51 2.42
CA ASN A 16 -16.30 15.69 3.13
C ASN A 16 -15.72 16.70 2.12
N SER A 17 -16.44 17.79 1.89
CA SER A 17 -16.05 18.83 0.92
C SER A 17 -14.74 19.54 1.23
N LEU A 18 -14.34 19.62 2.50
CA LEU A 18 -13.10 20.27 2.92
C LEU A 18 -11.89 19.39 2.64
N THR A 19 -11.94 18.15 3.10
CA THR A 19 -10.83 17.20 2.91
C THR A 19 -10.86 16.55 1.54
N GLY A 20 -11.99 16.57 0.83
CA GLY A 20 -12.20 15.86 -0.42
C GLY A 20 -12.14 14.34 -0.26
N ILE A 21 -12.56 13.80 0.90
CA ILE A 21 -12.50 12.38 1.24
C ILE A 21 -13.92 11.84 1.39
N THR A 22 -14.17 10.67 0.79
CA THR A 22 -15.46 9.98 0.93
C THR A 22 -15.40 9.00 2.10
N ASN A 23 -16.34 9.14 3.03
CA ASN A 23 -16.56 8.26 4.15
C ASN A 23 -17.70 7.29 3.84
N LEU A 24 -17.43 6.00 3.88
CA LEU A 24 -18.43 4.94 3.83
C LEU A 24 -18.85 4.63 5.26
N LYS A 25 -20.08 5.02 5.58
CA LYS A 25 -20.72 4.74 6.87
C LYS A 25 -21.88 3.78 6.64
N GLU A 26 -21.94 2.72 7.45
CA GLU A 26 -23.15 1.90 7.50
C GLU A 26 -24.26 2.68 8.20
N SER A 27 -25.41 2.73 7.54
CA SER A 27 -26.62 3.36 8.06
C SER A 27 -27.82 2.48 7.76
N GLN A 28 -28.85 2.64 8.57
CA GLN A 28 -30.15 2.06 8.25
C GLN A 28 -30.69 2.64 6.94
N ILE A 29 -31.38 1.81 6.18
CA ILE A 29 -32.14 2.30 5.02
C ILE A 29 -33.44 2.94 5.46
N THR A 30 -33.86 3.95 4.71
CA THR A 30 -35.10 4.68 4.94
C THR A 30 -36.32 3.81 4.62
N LYS A 31 -37.51 4.17 5.13
CA LYS A 31 -38.76 3.46 4.77
C LYS A 31 -39.02 3.49 3.27
N GLN A 32 -38.67 4.59 2.60
CA GLN A 32 -38.73 4.68 1.14
C GLN A 32 -37.82 3.64 0.46
N ASN A 33 -36.58 3.48 0.92
CA ASN A 33 -35.65 2.49 0.39
C ASN A 33 -36.14 1.05 0.63
N GLN A 34 -36.70 0.76 1.80
CA GLN A 34 -37.31 -0.54 2.12
C GLN A 34 -38.47 -0.85 1.15
N MET A 35 -39.33 0.13 0.92
CA MET A 35 -40.44 0.00 -0.04
C MET A 35 -39.94 -0.25 -1.46
N GLN A 36 -38.88 0.46 -1.90
CA GLN A 36 -38.27 0.22 -3.22
C GLN A 36 -37.64 -1.17 -3.33
N ARG A 37 -36.95 -1.65 -2.28
CA ARG A 37 -36.35 -2.99 -2.25
C ARG A 37 -37.43 -4.08 -2.26
N ARG A 38 -38.50 -3.93 -1.48
CA ARG A 38 -39.68 -4.79 -1.52
C ARG A 38 -40.31 -4.82 -2.92
N GLY A 39 -40.43 -3.68 -3.60
CA GLY A 39 -40.96 -3.60 -4.97
C GLY A 39 -40.07 -4.23 -6.05
N ARG A 40 -38.89 -4.78 -5.70
CA ARG A 40 -38.09 -5.60 -6.63
C ARG A 40 -38.69 -6.99 -6.83
N VAL A 41 -39.31 -7.56 -5.79
CA VAL A 41 -40.14 -8.76 -5.94
C VAL A 41 -41.54 -8.34 -6.42
N GLY A 42 -42.20 -9.17 -7.22
CA GLY A 42 -43.52 -8.84 -7.78
C GLY A 42 -43.51 -8.20 -9.18
N ARG A 43 -42.33 -7.95 -9.78
CA ARG A 43 -42.23 -7.37 -11.15
C ARG A 43 -42.64 -8.33 -12.27
N VAL A 44 -42.38 -9.62 -12.08
CA VAL A 44 -42.59 -10.67 -13.10
C VAL A 44 -43.60 -11.70 -12.64
N MET A 45 -43.59 -12.03 -11.34
CA MET A 45 -44.50 -12.99 -10.71
C MET A 45 -44.67 -12.64 -9.23
N PRO A 46 -45.74 -13.11 -8.57
CA PRO A 46 -45.87 -13.03 -7.12
C PRO A 46 -44.63 -13.61 -6.42
N GLY A 47 -44.23 -12.97 -5.30
CA GLY A 47 -43.10 -13.44 -4.51
C GLY A 47 -43.08 -12.82 -3.11
N THR A 48 -42.11 -13.24 -2.31
CA THR A 48 -42.04 -12.93 -0.87
C THR A 48 -40.96 -11.91 -0.58
N ALA A 49 -41.27 -10.87 0.19
CA ALA A 49 -40.26 -9.98 0.75
C ALA A 49 -40.11 -10.26 2.24
N VAL A 50 -38.88 -10.58 2.66
CA VAL A 50 -38.50 -10.74 4.06
C VAL A 50 -37.64 -9.55 4.42
N GLN A 51 -38.08 -8.78 5.41
CA GLN A 51 -37.39 -7.58 5.86
C GLN A 51 -36.90 -7.79 7.29
N ILE A 52 -35.62 -7.56 7.51
CA ILE A 52 -34.98 -7.60 8.82
C ILE A 52 -34.90 -6.16 9.33
N THR A 53 -35.44 -5.93 10.52
CA THR A 53 -35.40 -4.64 11.21
C THR A 53 -34.98 -4.83 12.65
N VAL A 54 -34.21 -3.88 13.18
CA VAL A 54 -33.86 -3.86 14.60
C VAL A 54 -35.03 -3.30 15.37
N GLU A 55 -35.47 -4.02 16.41
CA GLU A 55 -36.59 -3.60 17.25
C GLU A 55 -36.21 -2.34 18.05
N GLY A 56 -37.11 -1.34 18.07
CA GLY A 56 -36.92 -0.10 18.82
C GLY A 56 -36.13 1.01 18.11
N GLU A 57 -35.55 0.79 16.93
CA GLU A 57 -34.87 1.85 16.18
C GLU A 57 -35.84 2.67 15.32
N ILE A 58 -35.70 4.00 15.36
CA ILE A 58 -36.52 4.92 14.56
C ILE A 58 -35.94 5.00 13.15
N ILE A 59 -36.67 4.43 12.19
CA ILE A 59 -36.28 4.44 10.77
C ILE A 59 -36.77 5.74 10.10
N PRO A 60 -35.88 6.56 9.51
CA PRO A 60 -36.28 7.77 8.80
C PRO A 60 -37.11 7.44 7.56
N ASP A 61 -38.09 8.30 7.25
CA ASP A 61 -38.97 8.09 6.10
C ASP A 61 -38.24 8.26 4.76
N TYR A 62 -37.37 9.28 4.67
CA TYR A 62 -36.67 9.71 3.46
C TYR A 62 -35.18 9.90 3.70
N GLN A 63 -34.38 9.84 2.63
CA GLN A 63 -32.95 10.15 2.71
C GLN A 63 -32.77 11.67 2.85
N GLU A 64 -31.69 12.08 3.52
CA GLU A 64 -31.36 13.49 3.56
C GLU A 64 -31.13 14.04 2.15
N PRO A 65 -31.72 15.20 1.81
CA PRO A 65 -31.53 15.85 0.52
C PRO A 65 -30.06 16.15 0.23
N GLU A 66 -29.63 15.91 -1.02
CA GLU A 66 -28.24 16.13 -1.46
C GLU A 66 -27.77 17.57 -1.26
N ILE A 67 -28.66 18.56 -1.35
CA ILE A 67 -28.32 19.98 -1.13
C ILE A 67 -27.82 20.28 0.31
N LEU A 68 -28.16 19.42 1.27
CA LEU A 68 -27.73 19.54 2.67
C LEU A 68 -26.43 18.79 2.96
N THR A 69 -26.09 17.81 2.13
CA THR A 69 -24.97 16.87 2.37
C THR A 69 -23.82 17.04 1.38
N SER A 70 -24.01 17.76 0.27
CA SER A 70 -23.02 18.00 -0.77
C SER A 70 -22.38 19.40 -0.72
N ASP A 71 -21.26 19.57 -1.42
CA ASP A 71 -20.62 20.89 -1.57
C ASP A 71 -21.38 21.77 -2.57
N ILE A 72 -22.15 22.73 -2.08
CA ILE A 72 -22.91 23.66 -2.93
C ILE A 72 -22.06 24.78 -3.55
N SER A 73 -20.73 24.84 -3.32
CA SER A 73 -19.88 25.92 -3.83
C SER A 73 -19.92 26.07 -5.36
N ALA A 74 -19.87 24.96 -6.09
CA ALA A 74 -19.98 24.96 -7.55
C ALA A 74 -21.37 25.45 -8.00
N PHE A 75 -22.42 25.00 -7.31
CA PHE A 75 -23.79 25.41 -7.59
C PHE A 75 -24.03 26.91 -7.37
N ILE A 76 -23.49 27.47 -6.28
CA ILE A 76 -23.53 28.92 -6.01
C ILE A 76 -22.84 29.69 -7.14
N LEU A 77 -21.70 29.20 -7.63
CA LEU A 77 -20.96 29.84 -8.72
C LEU A 77 -21.75 29.81 -10.05
N ASP A 78 -22.35 28.66 -10.37
CA ASP A 78 -23.18 28.51 -11.58
C ASP A 78 -24.43 29.39 -11.55
N LEU A 79 -25.12 29.48 -10.40
CA LEU A 79 -26.25 30.40 -10.24
C LEU A 79 -25.81 31.85 -10.40
N ARG A 80 -24.66 32.23 -9.84
CA ARG A 80 -24.13 33.58 -9.99
C ARG A 80 -23.87 33.93 -11.44
N ARG A 81 -23.41 32.97 -12.26
CA ARG A 81 -23.19 33.14 -13.70
C ARG A 81 -24.47 33.49 -14.46
N ILE A 82 -25.61 32.94 -14.05
CA ILE A 82 -26.91 33.24 -14.68
C ILE A 82 -27.66 34.41 -13.99
N GLY A 83 -26.98 35.15 -13.10
CA GLY A 83 -27.55 36.32 -12.43
C GLY A 83 -28.39 36.02 -11.18
N ILE A 84 -28.37 34.77 -10.69
CA ILE A 84 -29.12 34.34 -9.51
C ILE A 84 -28.18 34.29 -8.29
N ARG A 85 -28.63 34.87 -7.17
CA ARG A 85 -27.92 34.81 -5.89
C ARG A 85 -28.54 33.73 -5.01
N PHE A 86 -27.80 32.66 -4.73
CA PHE A 86 -28.29 31.53 -3.93
C PHE A 86 -28.76 31.96 -2.54
N GLU A 87 -28.03 32.89 -1.91
CA GLU A 87 -28.35 33.46 -0.60
C GLU A 87 -29.67 34.24 -0.55
N ASN A 88 -30.23 34.60 -1.72
CA ASN A 88 -31.51 35.30 -1.83
C ASN A 88 -32.67 34.34 -2.15
N LEU A 89 -32.40 33.07 -2.44
CA LEU A 89 -33.44 32.08 -2.72
C LEU A 89 -34.22 31.79 -1.44
N LYS A 90 -35.55 31.84 -1.54
CA LYS A 90 -36.49 31.54 -0.44
C LYS A 90 -37.36 30.35 -0.83
N LYS A 91 -37.81 29.57 0.16
CA LYS A 91 -38.75 28.45 -0.03
C LYS A 91 -38.19 27.31 -0.90
N LEU A 92 -36.91 26.98 -0.74
CA LEU A 92 -36.40 25.72 -1.27
C LEU A 92 -37.15 24.56 -0.59
N PRO A 93 -37.38 23.42 -1.27
CA PRO A 93 -37.99 22.24 -0.64
C PRO A 93 -37.28 21.82 0.65
N ASN A 94 -35.96 22.05 0.69
CA ASN A 94 -35.12 21.89 1.85
C ASN A 94 -34.16 23.08 1.93
N GLU A 95 -34.22 23.84 3.02
CA GLU A 95 -33.40 25.04 3.21
C GLU A 95 -32.01 24.69 3.73
N VAL A 96 -30.97 25.26 3.10
CA VAL A 96 -29.59 25.14 3.56
C VAL A 96 -29.33 26.19 4.65
N PRO A 97 -28.67 25.83 5.77
CA PRO A 97 -28.33 26.81 6.81
C PRO A 97 -27.55 28.00 6.23
N LEU A 98 -27.94 29.22 6.61
CA LEU A 98 -27.34 30.45 6.11
C LEU A 98 -25.83 30.52 6.38
N GLU A 99 -25.37 30.00 7.52
CA GLU A 99 -23.95 29.93 7.87
C GLU A 99 -23.15 29.09 6.86
N THR A 100 -23.69 27.94 6.44
CA THR A 100 -23.10 27.09 5.42
C THR A 100 -23.00 27.83 4.08
N VAL A 101 -24.07 28.52 3.68
CA VAL A 101 -24.10 29.33 2.44
C VAL A 101 -23.05 30.43 2.48
N GLN A 102 -22.98 31.19 3.58
CA GLN A 102 -22.01 32.28 3.73
C GLN A 102 -20.57 31.76 3.76
N SER A 103 -20.32 30.64 4.42
CA SER A 103 -19.02 29.96 4.38
C SER A 103 -18.60 29.65 2.94
N LYS A 104 -19.47 29.03 2.13
CA LYS A 104 -19.16 28.72 0.72
C LYS A 104 -18.97 29.99 -0.13
N ILE A 105 -19.75 31.04 0.10
CA ILE A 105 -19.56 32.35 -0.56
C ILE A 105 -18.19 32.95 -0.20
N ASN A 106 -17.77 32.88 1.07
CA ASN A 106 -16.47 33.37 1.52
C ASN A 106 -15.32 32.59 0.87
N ILE A 107 -15.44 31.27 0.72
CA ILE A 107 -14.47 30.47 -0.02
C ILE A 107 -14.39 30.95 -1.48
N LEU A 108 -15.53 31.15 -2.15
CA LEU A 108 -15.57 31.66 -3.53
C LEU A 108 -14.96 33.07 -3.66
N LYS A 109 -15.12 33.93 -2.65
CA LYS A 109 -14.46 35.24 -2.56
C LYS A 109 -12.94 35.08 -2.41
N ASN A 110 -12.48 34.22 -1.51
CA ASN A 110 -11.06 33.99 -1.23
C ASN A 110 -10.29 33.49 -2.47
N ILE A 111 -10.89 32.61 -3.27
CA ILE A 111 -10.28 32.13 -4.52
C ILE A 111 -10.42 33.14 -5.70
N GLY A 112 -11.09 34.27 -5.46
CA GLY A 112 -11.31 35.35 -6.43
C GLY A 112 -12.41 35.06 -7.46
N ALA A 113 -13.28 34.08 -7.21
CA ALA A 113 -14.42 33.80 -8.07
C ALA A 113 -15.52 34.87 -7.94
N LEU A 114 -15.71 35.36 -6.71
CA LEU A 114 -16.62 36.47 -6.40
C LEU A 114 -15.84 37.69 -5.93
N ASP A 115 -16.35 38.87 -6.25
CA ASP A 115 -15.79 40.14 -5.80
C ASP A 115 -15.95 40.27 -4.27
N LEU A 116 -14.89 40.72 -3.60
CA LEU A 116 -14.83 40.78 -2.13
C LEU A 116 -15.93 41.65 -1.54
N THR A 117 -16.17 42.81 -2.17
CA THR A 117 -17.11 43.83 -1.68
C THR A 117 -18.54 43.59 -2.18
N THR A 118 -18.72 43.43 -3.49
CA THR A 118 -20.05 43.36 -4.11
C THR A 118 -20.67 41.96 -4.13
N GLY A 119 -19.84 40.90 -4.00
CA GLY A 119 -20.28 39.52 -4.14
C GLY A 119 -20.75 39.17 -5.56
N ASN A 120 -20.39 39.99 -6.55
CA ASN A 120 -20.68 39.73 -7.96
C ASN A 120 -19.65 38.78 -8.57
N LEU A 121 -20.01 38.10 -9.66
CA LEU A 121 -19.11 37.24 -10.41
C LEU A 121 -17.95 38.05 -11.01
N THR A 122 -16.71 37.64 -10.79
CA THR A 122 -15.54 38.29 -11.40
C THR A 122 -15.22 37.68 -12.78
N LYS A 123 -14.33 38.32 -13.55
CA LYS A 123 -13.78 37.72 -14.79
C LYS A 123 -13.10 36.37 -14.52
N LYS A 124 -12.42 36.24 -13.38
CA LYS A 124 -11.82 34.98 -12.92
C LYS A 124 -12.91 33.95 -12.60
N GLY A 125 -13.95 34.34 -11.86
CA GLY A 125 -15.11 33.50 -11.56
C GLY A 125 -15.82 32.96 -12.79
N LEU A 126 -15.96 33.80 -13.83
CA LEU A 126 -16.51 33.36 -15.11
C LEU A 126 -15.67 32.26 -15.75
N LYS A 127 -14.34 32.41 -15.78
CA LYS A 127 -13.42 31.37 -16.27
C LYS A 127 -13.45 30.11 -15.40
N LEU A 128 -13.52 30.26 -14.07
CA LEU A 128 -13.62 29.12 -13.14
C LEU A 128 -14.88 28.29 -13.40
N SER A 129 -15.99 28.94 -13.77
CA SER A 129 -17.24 28.25 -14.10
C SER A 129 -17.15 27.36 -15.36
N SER A 130 -16.07 27.46 -16.14
CA SER A 130 -15.80 26.55 -17.25
C SER A 130 -15.36 25.17 -16.78
N PHE A 131 -14.81 25.06 -15.58
CA PHE A 131 -14.36 23.80 -14.97
C PHE A 131 -15.53 23.09 -14.24
N ARG A 132 -16.59 22.75 -14.97
CA ARG A 132 -17.87 22.25 -14.38
C ARG A 132 -17.73 20.99 -13.54
N ASN A 133 -16.74 20.15 -13.85
CA ASN A 133 -16.58 18.85 -13.20
C ASN A 133 -15.50 18.87 -12.10
N PHE A 134 -15.15 20.06 -11.58
CA PHE A 134 -14.17 20.28 -10.53
C PHE A 134 -14.75 21.20 -9.46
N SER A 135 -14.29 21.06 -8.22
CA SER A 135 -14.63 22.02 -7.17
C SER A 135 -14.02 23.39 -7.49
N PRO A 136 -14.65 24.51 -7.08
CA PRO A 136 -14.15 25.84 -7.42
C PRO A 136 -12.70 26.10 -6.98
N PHE A 137 -12.29 25.58 -5.81
CA PHE A 137 -10.92 25.77 -5.33
C PHE A 137 -9.90 25.02 -6.18
N ILE A 138 -10.21 23.79 -6.64
CA ILE A 138 -9.35 23.03 -7.56
C ILE A 138 -9.23 23.76 -8.89
N SER A 139 -10.35 24.25 -9.43
CA SER A 139 -10.36 25.06 -10.65
C SER A 139 -9.47 26.30 -10.51
N ALA A 140 -9.49 26.94 -9.34
CA ALA A 140 -8.63 28.08 -9.03
C ALA A 140 -7.16 27.69 -8.97
N SER A 141 -6.82 26.56 -8.35
CA SER A 141 -5.46 26.02 -8.31
C SER A 141 -4.93 25.70 -9.71
N ILE A 142 -5.74 25.07 -10.56
CA ILE A 142 -5.37 24.76 -11.97
C ILE A 142 -5.08 26.05 -12.75
N MET A 143 -5.95 27.07 -12.62
CA MET A 143 -5.75 28.34 -13.28
C MET A 143 -4.53 29.10 -12.74
N ASN A 144 -4.36 29.15 -11.42
CA ASN A 144 -3.23 29.84 -10.79
C ASN A 144 -1.90 29.19 -11.17
N LEU A 145 -1.82 27.86 -11.18
CA LEU A 145 -0.65 27.11 -11.66
C LEU A 145 -0.23 27.59 -13.05
N SER A 146 -1.17 27.63 -13.99
CA SER A 146 -0.88 28.07 -15.34
C SER A 146 -0.50 29.56 -15.40
N ASN A 147 -1.22 30.45 -14.74
CA ASN A 147 -0.93 31.88 -14.76
C ASN A 147 0.43 32.22 -14.15
N LYS A 148 0.81 31.55 -13.06
CA LYS A 148 2.02 31.84 -12.28
C LYS A 148 3.27 31.24 -12.90
N TYR A 149 3.17 30.05 -13.51
CA TYR A 149 4.34 29.29 -13.96
C TYR A 149 4.41 29.08 -15.48
N TYR A 150 3.33 29.33 -16.21
CA TYR A 150 3.21 29.00 -17.63
C TYR A 150 2.44 30.06 -18.44
N GLU A 151 2.52 31.33 -18.01
CA GLU A 151 1.98 32.49 -18.74
C GLU A 151 0.48 32.41 -19.08
N GLY A 152 -0.29 31.62 -18.32
CA GLY A 152 -1.72 31.42 -18.56
C GLY A 152 -2.06 30.49 -19.73
N ASN A 153 -1.10 29.69 -20.20
CA ASN A 153 -1.31 28.71 -21.26
C ASN A 153 -2.33 27.63 -20.83
N TYR A 154 -3.28 27.32 -21.71
CA TYR A 154 -4.34 26.34 -21.43
C TYR A 154 -3.84 24.89 -21.40
N ILE A 155 -2.74 24.54 -22.09
CA ILE A 155 -2.20 23.16 -22.10
C ILE A 155 -1.82 22.69 -20.69
N PRO A 156 -1.05 23.44 -19.88
CA PRO A 156 -0.84 23.14 -18.47
C PRO A 156 -2.14 23.03 -17.66
N MET A 157 -3.15 23.85 -17.95
CA MET A 157 -4.46 23.77 -17.26
C MET A 157 -5.16 22.45 -17.56
N ILE A 158 -5.15 22.02 -18.83
CA ILE A 158 -5.73 20.75 -19.24
C ILE A 158 -4.96 19.57 -18.65
N LEU A 159 -3.63 19.62 -18.63
CA LEU A 159 -2.83 18.57 -18.01
C LEU A 159 -3.15 18.44 -16.51
N ALA A 160 -3.25 19.56 -15.78
CA ALA A 160 -3.62 19.55 -14.38
C ALA A 160 -5.05 19.05 -14.14
N ALA A 161 -5.99 19.45 -14.99
CA ALA A 161 -7.36 18.93 -14.95
C ALA A 161 -7.40 17.40 -15.17
N LEU A 162 -6.61 16.89 -16.12
CA LEU A 162 -6.47 15.46 -16.38
C LEU A 162 -5.87 14.73 -15.17
N VAL A 163 -4.85 15.29 -14.52
CA VAL A 163 -4.29 14.75 -13.26
C VAL A 163 -5.39 14.61 -12.21
N ILE A 164 -6.14 15.68 -11.93
CA ILE A 164 -7.21 15.62 -10.93
C ILE A 164 -8.28 14.59 -11.32
N LYS A 165 -8.63 14.46 -12.60
CA LYS A 165 -9.62 13.47 -13.05
C LYS A 165 -9.15 12.04 -12.84
N LEU A 166 -7.88 11.76 -13.10
CA LEU A 166 -7.31 10.42 -12.98
C LEU A 166 -7.11 9.99 -11.53
N ILE A 167 -6.90 10.93 -10.60
CA ILE A 167 -6.76 10.61 -9.17
C ILE A 167 -8.09 10.56 -8.41
N SER A 168 -9.16 11.18 -8.91
CA SER A 168 -10.43 11.32 -8.16
C SER A 168 -11.39 10.14 -8.29
N GLY A 169 -11.07 9.12 -9.08
CA GLY A 169 -11.99 8.02 -9.33
C GLY A 169 -11.30 6.69 -9.62
N GLU A 170 -12.04 5.60 -9.45
CA GLU A 170 -11.59 4.28 -9.87
C GLU A 170 -11.56 4.20 -11.40
N ILE A 171 -10.36 4.34 -11.97
CA ILE A 171 -10.11 4.19 -13.41
C ILE A 171 -9.32 2.93 -13.75
N ILE A 172 -8.54 2.41 -12.80
CA ILE A 172 -7.69 1.24 -12.99
C ILE A 172 -8.54 -0.03 -12.85
N GLN A 173 -8.54 -0.86 -13.89
CA GLN A 173 -9.18 -2.18 -13.88
C GLN A 173 -8.16 -3.29 -13.62
N ASN A 174 -7.01 -3.21 -14.28
CA ASN A 174 -5.90 -4.15 -14.11
C ASN A 174 -4.64 -3.35 -13.82
N ASN A 175 -4.26 -3.27 -12.54
CA ASN A 175 -3.09 -2.56 -12.06
C ASN A 175 -1.76 -3.17 -12.55
N LEU A 176 -1.75 -4.42 -13.01
CA LEU A 176 -0.56 -5.12 -13.51
C LEU A 176 -0.61 -5.32 -15.04
N SER A 177 -1.30 -4.44 -15.76
CA SER A 177 -1.26 -4.43 -17.23
C SER A 177 0.19 -4.26 -17.73
N LYS A 178 0.50 -4.82 -18.90
CA LYS A 178 1.85 -4.69 -19.50
C LYS A 178 2.28 -3.23 -19.63
N MET A 179 1.34 -2.34 -19.94
CA MET A 179 1.63 -0.92 -20.10
C MET A 179 1.87 -0.22 -18.76
N PHE A 180 1.14 -0.56 -17.69
CA PHE A 180 1.45 -0.03 -16.36
C PHE A 180 2.81 -0.48 -15.85
N VAL A 181 3.15 -1.76 -16.04
CA VAL A 181 4.47 -2.29 -15.67
C VAL A 181 5.58 -1.57 -16.42
N LYS A 182 5.42 -1.38 -17.73
CA LYS A 182 6.39 -0.68 -18.59
C LYS A 182 6.58 0.79 -18.14
N ASN A 183 5.50 1.45 -17.75
CA ASN A 183 5.48 2.86 -17.40
C ASN A 183 5.58 3.12 -15.89
N PHE A 184 5.88 2.10 -15.09
CA PHE A 184 5.95 2.23 -13.64
C PHE A 184 7.00 3.25 -13.21
N ASN A 185 6.58 4.22 -12.39
CA ASN A 185 7.45 5.18 -11.73
C ASN A 185 7.35 5.01 -10.21
N VAL A 186 8.48 4.65 -9.59
CA VAL A 186 8.59 4.45 -8.13
C VAL A 186 8.21 5.69 -7.34
N GLU A 187 8.42 6.89 -7.87
CA GLU A 187 8.11 8.15 -7.18
C GLU A 187 6.64 8.56 -7.31
N SER A 188 5.92 8.10 -8.33
CA SER A 188 4.59 8.64 -8.63
C SER A 188 3.71 7.70 -9.43
N ASP A 189 2.62 7.24 -8.81
CA ASP A 189 1.52 6.56 -9.49
C ASP A 189 0.81 7.51 -10.46
N VAL A 190 0.78 8.81 -10.16
CA VAL A 190 0.21 9.81 -11.07
C VAL A 190 0.97 9.80 -12.39
N ASP A 191 2.29 9.74 -12.35
CA ASP A 191 3.12 9.70 -13.55
C ASP A 191 2.91 8.41 -14.35
N THR A 192 2.91 7.27 -13.64
CA THR A 192 2.61 5.95 -14.20
C THR A 192 1.26 5.94 -14.93
N ILE A 193 0.22 6.49 -14.30
CA ILE A 193 -1.13 6.56 -14.86
C ILE A 193 -1.19 7.55 -16.02
N MET A 194 -0.61 8.75 -15.87
CA MET A 194 -0.63 9.79 -16.90
C MET A 194 0.06 9.34 -18.19
N LYS A 195 1.27 8.79 -18.08
CA LYS A 195 2.02 8.29 -19.24
C LYS A 195 1.23 7.21 -19.98
N THR A 196 0.72 6.24 -19.23
CA THR A 196 -0.07 5.13 -19.78
C THR A 196 -1.36 5.62 -20.44
N PHE A 197 -2.02 6.61 -19.84
CA PHE A 197 -3.25 7.19 -20.38
C PHE A 197 -3.01 8.00 -21.66
N ILE A 198 -1.98 8.84 -21.69
CA ILE A 198 -1.60 9.63 -22.88
C ILE A 198 -1.19 8.70 -24.03
N GLU A 199 -0.38 7.67 -23.76
CA GLU A 199 0.01 6.65 -24.76
C GLU A 199 -1.22 5.95 -25.36
N MET A 200 -2.18 5.56 -24.52
CA MET A 200 -3.43 4.93 -24.97
C MET A 200 -4.21 5.85 -25.92
N VAL A 201 -4.39 7.12 -25.56
CA VAL A 201 -5.18 8.06 -26.38
C VAL A 201 -4.49 8.36 -27.71
N ASN A 202 -3.16 8.40 -27.72
CA ASN A 202 -2.37 8.65 -28.93
C ASN A 202 -2.38 7.50 -29.95
N THR A 203 -2.91 6.31 -29.61
CA THR A 203 -3.04 5.19 -30.56
C THR A 203 -3.99 5.45 -31.74
N ARG A 204 -4.79 6.54 -31.67
CA ARG A 204 -5.85 6.90 -32.65
C ARG A 204 -6.93 5.83 -32.86
N LYS A 205 -6.96 4.79 -32.03
CA LYS A 205 -8.03 3.80 -31.96
C LYS A 205 -9.14 4.29 -31.05
N LYS A 206 -10.33 3.68 -31.12
CA LYS A 206 -11.42 4.00 -30.19
C LYS A 206 -11.01 3.58 -28.78
N ILE A 207 -11.09 4.51 -27.82
CA ILE A 207 -10.67 4.29 -26.42
C ILE A 207 -11.31 3.05 -25.80
N LYS A 208 -12.62 2.85 -26.04
CA LYS A 208 -13.35 1.68 -25.55
C LYS A 208 -12.77 0.33 -26.00
N ASP A 209 -12.06 0.30 -27.12
CA ASP A 209 -11.53 -0.93 -27.72
C ASP A 209 -10.10 -1.23 -27.23
N VAL A 210 -9.35 -0.21 -26.78
CA VAL A 210 -7.95 -0.34 -26.32
C VAL A 210 -7.76 -0.20 -24.81
N ALA A 211 -8.70 0.42 -24.09
CA ALA A 211 -8.51 0.76 -22.67
C ALA A 211 -8.18 -0.44 -21.77
N LEU A 212 -8.78 -1.61 -22.04
CA LEU A 212 -8.49 -2.84 -21.28
C LEU A 212 -7.03 -3.29 -21.40
N GLU A 213 -6.43 -3.16 -22.58
CA GLU A 213 -5.02 -3.53 -22.82
C GLU A 213 -4.07 -2.64 -22.00
N TYR A 214 -4.43 -1.37 -21.85
CA TYR A 214 -3.70 -0.40 -21.03
C TYR A 214 -4.02 -0.51 -19.53
N GLY A 215 -4.99 -1.35 -19.14
CA GLY A 215 -5.38 -1.59 -17.75
C GLY A 215 -6.45 -0.64 -17.21
N PHE A 216 -7.10 0.15 -18.06
CA PHE A 216 -8.14 1.11 -17.67
C PHE A 216 -9.56 0.56 -17.89
N ILE A 217 -10.50 1.03 -17.07
CA ILE A 217 -11.94 0.80 -17.24
C ILE A 217 -12.43 1.55 -18.50
N PRO A 218 -12.90 0.85 -19.56
CA PRO A 218 -13.18 1.48 -20.86
C PRO A 218 -14.18 2.63 -20.83
N LYS A 219 -15.27 2.47 -20.05
CA LYS A 219 -16.31 3.48 -19.91
C LYS A 219 -15.78 4.76 -19.25
N LYS A 220 -14.99 4.61 -18.19
CA LYS A 220 -14.41 5.73 -17.44
C LYS A 220 -13.34 6.45 -18.24
N ALA A 221 -12.46 5.71 -18.91
CA ALA A 221 -11.46 6.29 -19.80
C ALA A 221 -12.11 7.11 -20.92
N THR A 222 -13.14 6.58 -21.58
CA THR A 222 -13.88 7.29 -22.63
C THR A 222 -14.54 8.56 -22.09
N GLN A 223 -15.15 8.49 -20.90
CA GLN A 223 -15.75 9.65 -20.22
C GLN A 223 -14.72 10.74 -19.96
N ILE A 224 -13.56 10.40 -19.38
CA ILE A 224 -12.51 11.38 -19.06
C ILE A 224 -11.97 12.06 -20.32
N VAL A 225 -11.74 11.31 -21.41
CA VAL A 225 -11.34 11.90 -22.69
C VAL A 225 -12.38 12.91 -23.20
N GLY A 226 -13.67 12.59 -23.06
CA GLY A 226 -14.77 13.50 -23.40
C GLY A 226 -14.76 14.78 -22.55
N GLU A 227 -14.69 14.64 -21.23
CA GLU A 227 -14.67 15.78 -20.29
C GLU A 227 -13.46 16.71 -20.51
N ILE A 228 -12.28 16.14 -20.79
CA ILE A 228 -11.08 16.92 -21.08
C ILE A 228 -11.20 17.67 -22.41
N PHE A 229 -11.82 17.03 -23.40
CA PHE A 229 -12.08 17.68 -24.67
C PHE A 229 -13.09 18.83 -24.54
N GLU A 230 -14.18 18.64 -23.80
CA GLU A 230 -15.15 19.69 -23.50
C GLU A 230 -14.50 20.86 -22.77
N LEU A 231 -13.67 20.59 -21.76
CA LEU A 231 -12.92 21.63 -21.05
C LEU A 231 -12.00 22.40 -22.00
N CYS A 232 -11.29 21.71 -22.90
CA CYS A 232 -10.46 22.35 -23.91
C CYS A 232 -11.27 23.33 -24.76
N GLN A 233 -12.44 22.91 -25.25
CA GLN A 233 -13.32 23.78 -26.05
C GLN A 233 -13.84 25.01 -25.29
N MET A 234 -14.06 24.86 -23.98
CA MET A 234 -14.51 25.97 -23.13
C MET A 234 -13.38 26.97 -22.82
N LEU A 235 -12.13 26.52 -22.74
CA LEU A 235 -10.97 27.37 -22.50
C LEU A 235 -10.47 28.04 -23.78
N GLU A 236 -10.43 27.31 -24.89
CA GLU A 236 -10.02 27.82 -26.19
C GLU A 236 -10.82 27.18 -27.34
N LYS A 237 -11.13 27.95 -28.37
CA LYS A 237 -11.79 27.46 -29.60
C LYS A 237 -10.79 26.73 -30.53
N GLY A 238 -9.98 25.83 -29.97
CA GLY A 238 -8.96 25.07 -30.68
C GLY A 238 -9.50 23.86 -31.45
N LYS A 239 -8.70 23.36 -32.40
CA LYS A 239 -9.02 22.14 -33.17
C LYS A 239 -8.73 20.89 -32.34
N LYS A 240 -9.67 19.92 -32.38
CA LYS A 240 -9.61 18.65 -31.62
C LYS A 240 -8.33 17.85 -31.83
N ASP A 241 -7.77 17.90 -33.03
CA ASP A 241 -6.68 17.03 -33.44
C ASP A 241 -5.31 17.45 -32.88
N GLU A 242 -5.18 18.68 -32.35
CA GLU A 242 -3.92 19.23 -31.86
C GLU A 242 -3.75 19.10 -30.33
N LEU A 243 -4.82 18.79 -29.59
CA LEU A 243 -4.82 18.74 -28.13
C LEU A 243 -3.84 17.71 -27.57
N TRP A 244 -4.03 16.43 -27.91
CA TRP A 244 -3.24 15.33 -27.37
C TRP A 244 -1.76 15.36 -27.78
N PRO A 245 -1.41 15.71 -29.04
CA PRO A 245 -0.02 15.98 -29.41
C PRO A 245 0.62 17.10 -28.57
N SER A 246 -0.09 18.20 -28.34
CA SER A 246 0.41 19.33 -27.53
C SER A 246 0.58 18.95 -26.06
N LEU A 247 -0.37 18.20 -25.49
CA LEU A 247 -0.26 17.64 -24.14
C LEU A 247 0.93 16.69 -24.02
N THR A 248 1.14 15.82 -25.01
CA THR A 248 2.25 14.85 -25.03
C THR A 248 3.59 15.57 -25.04
N LYS A 249 3.72 16.61 -25.88
CA LYS A 249 4.92 17.45 -25.92
C LYS A 249 5.18 18.12 -24.57
N PHE A 250 4.18 18.83 -24.05
CA PHE A 250 4.31 19.51 -22.76
C PHE A 250 4.64 18.56 -21.60
N TYR A 251 3.96 17.41 -21.53
CA TYR A 251 4.21 16.38 -20.51
C TYR A 251 5.64 15.85 -20.56
N SER A 252 6.21 15.70 -21.76
CA SER A 252 7.60 15.26 -21.93
C SER A 252 8.61 16.31 -21.45
N ASP A 253 8.26 17.59 -21.56
CA ASP A 253 9.16 18.72 -21.24
C ASP A 253 9.06 19.15 -19.76
N CYS A 254 7.93 18.93 -19.09
CA CYS A 254 7.58 19.65 -17.85
C CYS A 254 8.14 19.07 -16.54
N GLN A 255 9.08 18.12 -16.57
CA GLN A 255 9.57 17.39 -15.38
C GLN A 255 8.42 17.02 -14.43
N PHE A 256 7.51 16.18 -14.94
CA PHE A 256 6.15 16.01 -14.42
C PHE A 256 6.05 15.82 -12.90
N VAL A 257 6.85 14.93 -12.32
CA VAL A 257 6.83 14.64 -10.87
C VAL A 257 7.39 15.81 -10.05
N HIS A 258 8.61 16.25 -10.35
CA HIS A 258 9.34 17.20 -9.49
C HIS A 258 8.91 18.66 -9.63
N VAL A 259 8.40 19.04 -10.80
CA VAL A 259 8.08 20.45 -11.08
C VAL A 259 6.59 20.63 -11.21
N PHE A 260 5.94 19.90 -12.11
CA PHE A 260 4.54 20.15 -12.44
C PHE A 260 3.59 19.74 -11.30
N CYS A 261 3.68 18.51 -10.80
CA CYS A 261 2.83 18.02 -9.71
C CYS A 261 3.06 18.78 -8.41
N SER A 262 4.31 19.08 -8.05
CA SER A 262 4.61 19.85 -6.83
C SER A 262 3.96 21.23 -6.85
N ARG A 263 4.11 21.97 -7.96
CA ARG A 263 3.44 23.28 -8.13
C ARG A 263 1.91 23.16 -8.10
N LEU A 264 1.35 22.11 -8.70
CA LEU A 264 -0.10 21.88 -8.67
C LEU A 264 -0.58 21.65 -7.23
N PHE A 265 0.09 20.79 -6.48
CA PHE A 265 -0.28 20.46 -5.11
C PHE A 265 -0.06 21.63 -4.15
N GLU A 266 0.98 22.45 -4.36
CA GLU A 266 1.15 23.72 -3.65
C GLU A 266 -0.02 24.68 -3.88
N GLU A 267 -0.44 24.87 -5.13
CA GLU A 267 -1.58 25.72 -5.45
C GLU A 267 -2.90 25.14 -4.91
N ILE A 268 -3.04 23.81 -4.83
CA ILE A 268 -4.19 23.17 -4.15
C ILE A 268 -4.14 23.44 -2.66
N GLN A 269 -2.99 23.32 -2.02
CA GLN A 269 -2.83 23.64 -0.60
C GLN A 269 -3.24 25.09 -0.32
N SER A 270 -2.74 26.05 -1.11
CA SER A 270 -3.00 27.48 -0.90
C SER A 270 -4.46 27.89 -1.12
N ASN A 271 -5.19 27.21 -2.01
CA ASN A 271 -6.59 27.55 -2.30
C ASN A 271 -7.60 26.71 -1.50
N SER A 272 -7.18 25.59 -0.91
CA SER A 272 -8.00 24.81 0.01
C SER A 272 -8.08 25.47 1.38
N GLU A 273 -9.21 25.33 2.07
CA GLU A 273 -9.40 25.92 3.40
C GLU A 273 -8.35 25.39 4.38
N ASN A 274 -7.53 26.30 4.92
CA ASN A 274 -6.40 25.98 5.82
C ASN A 274 -5.41 24.93 5.29
N GLY A 275 -5.36 24.67 3.98
CA GLY A 275 -4.50 23.64 3.40
C GLY A 275 -4.98 22.19 3.63
N ILE A 276 -6.18 21.99 4.18
CA ILE A 276 -6.61 20.70 4.73
C ILE A 276 -6.64 19.58 3.69
N TRP A 277 -6.88 19.89 2.41
CA TRP A 277 -6.94 18.89 1.34
C TRP A 277 -5.60 18.17 1.15
N ILE A 278 -4.49 18.92 1.19
CA ILE A 278 -3.12 18.36 1.09
C ILE A 278 -2.68 17.77 2.41
N ILE A 279 -2.97 18.44 3.54
CA ILE A 279 -2.60 17.95 4.88
C ILE A 279 -3.18 16.56 5.14
N ALA A 280 -4.45 16.33 4.78
CA ALA A 280 -5.12 15.03 4.94
C ALA A 280 -4.52 13.90 4.08
N ARG A 281 -3.69 14.23 3.08
CA ARG A 281 -3.09 13.28 2.14
C ARG A 281 -1.61 13.02 2.42
N LYS A 282 -0.95 13.84 3.24
CA LYS A 282 0.43 13.60 3.68
C LYS A 282 0.47 12.37 4.58
N ALA A 283 1.39 11.46 4.28
CA ALA A 283 1.54 10.23 5.03
C ALA A 283 3.00 9.75 5.05
N GLU A 284 3.41 9.16 6.16
CA GLU A 284 4.73 8.60 6.40
C GLU A 284 4.62 7.08 6.57
N LEU A 285 5.46 6.33 5.86
CA LEU A 285 5.53 4.87 5.93
C LEU A 285 5.93 4.47 7.35
N ASP A 286 5.05 3.73 8.00
CA ASP A 286 5.19 3.33 9.39
C ASP A 286 5.50 1.84 9.48
N LEU A 287 4.76 0.99 8.76
CA LEU A 287 4.89 -0.46 8.87
C LEU A 287 4.47 -1.19 7.60
N VAL A 288 5.13 -2.31 7.30
CA VAL A 288 4.67 -3.29 6.29
C VAL A 288 4.29 -4.59 6.98
N SER A 289 3.18 -5.16 6.55
CA SER A 289 2.62 -6.39 7.13
C SER A 289 2.10 -7.33 6.05
N ASN A 290 1.71 -8.55 6.46
CA ASN A 290 1.15 -9.57 5.59
C ASN A 290 2.05 -9.91 4.39
N THR A 291 3.37 -9.81 4.57
CA THR A 291 4.34 -9.92 3.48
C THR A 291 4.44 -11.31 2.85
N LEU A 292 3.94 -12.36 3.50
CA LEU A 292 3.85 -13.70 2.92
C LEU A 292 2.69 -13.87 1.93
N PHE A 293 1.66 -13.04 2.03
CA PHE A 293 0.45 -13.16 1.23
C PHE A 293 0.30 -11.92 0.33
N GLU A 294 -0.54 -10.97 0.76
CA GLU A 294 -0.74 -9.69 0.09
C GLU A 294 -0.18 -8.58 1.00
N PRO A 295 1.01 -8.04 0.68
CA PRO A 295 1.63 -6.98 1.47
C PRO A 295 0.68 -5.80 1.69
N GLU A 296 0.56 -5.39 2.95
CA GLU A 296 -0.17 -4.20 3.35
C GLU A 296 0.81 -3.18 3.93
N PHE A 297 0.82 -1.98 3.36
CA PHE A 297 1.62 -0.84 3.81
C PHE A 297 0.76 0.09 4.64
N ARG A 298 1.12 0.26 5.91
CA ARG A 298 0.51 1.24 6.82
C ARG A 298 1.33 2.52 6.79
N PHE A 299 0.64 3.62 6.57
CA PHE A 299 1.19 4.97 6.67
C PHE A 299 0.56 5.69 7.86
N LYS A 300 1.39 6.36 8.65
CA LYS A 300 0.96 7.35 9.62
C LYS A 300 0.53 8.62 8.89
N ALA A 301 -0.64 9.14 9.23
CA ALA A 301 -1.27 10.27 8.55
C ALA A 301 -1.81 11.29 9.55
N ASP A 302 -2.33 12.41 9.05
CA ASP A 302 -2.89 13.48 9.87
C ASP A 302 -4.06 13.01 10.76
N LYS A 303 -4.20 13.65 11.92
CA LYS A 303 -5.24 13.36 12.93
C LYS A 303 -6.67 13.47 12.39
N CYS A 304 -6.91 14.22 11.30
CA CYS A 304 -8.23 14.28 10.66
C CYS A 304 -8.72 12.91 10.15
N LEU A 305 -7.81 11.95 9.97
CA LEU A 305 -8.12 10.57 9.57
C LEU A 305 -8.20 9.59 10.75
N ALA A 306 -8.03 10.06 11.98
CA ALA A 306 -8.15 9.21 13.15
C ALA A 306 -9.61 8.80 13.41
N PHE A 307 -9.79 7.57 13.92
CA PHE A 307 -11.10 7.08 14.37
C PHE A 307 -11.27 7.24 15.88
N ASN A 308 -10.31 6.71 16.66
CA ASN A 308 -10.38 6.64 18.13
C ASN A 308 -9.08 7.08 18.83
N SER A 309 -7.99 7.26 18.09
CA SER A 309 -6.64 7.56 18.55
C SER A 309 -6.27 9.02 18.30
N ASN A 310 -5.18 9.51 18.89
CA ASN A 310 -4.58 10.80 18.49
C ASN A 310 -3.87 10.73 17.13
N GLU A 311 -3.75 9.54 16.53
CA GLU A 311 -3.02 9.29 15.28
C GLU A 311 -3.96 8.70 14.21
N GLY A 312 -3.85 9.20 12.98
CA GLY A 312 -4.52 8.66 11.80
C GLY A 312 -3.61 7.68 11.07
N TYR A 313 -4.20 6.64 10.45
CA TYR A 313 -3.46 5.70 9.61
C TYR A 313 -4.17 5.45 8.29
N ILE A 314 -3.40 5.26 7.23
CA ILE A 314 -3.86 4.86 5.90
C ILE A 314 -3.20 3.54 5.53
N VAL A 315 -3.99 2.58 5.02
CA VAL A 315 -3.50 1.29 4.54
C VAL A 315 -3.58 1.26 3.02
N THR A 316 -2.49 0.85 2.38
CA THR A 316 -2.40 0.63 0.93
C THR A 316 -1.91 -0.79 0.65
N ARG A 317 -2.23 -1.36 -0.52
CA ARG A 317 -1.86 -2.74 -0.88
C ARG A 317 -1.04 -2.83 -2.16
N SER A 318 -1.61 -2.35 -3.27
CA SER A 318 -0.97 -2.46 -4.59
C SER A 318 -0.83 -1.11 -5.27
N ARG A 319 0.26 -0.94 -6.01
CA ARG A 319 0.49 0.20 -6.90
C ARG A 319 0.32 -0.21 -8.35
N PRO A 320 -0.17 0.66 -9.24
CA PRO A 320 -0.20 0.39 -10.68
C PRO A 320 1.21 0.14 -11.19
N GLY A 321 1.45 -1.03 -11.78
CA GLY A 321 2.71 -1.41 -12.42
C GLY A 321 3.80 -1.95 -11.49
N SER A 322 3.58 -2.00 -10.17
CA SER A 322 4.58 -2.52 -9.22
C SER A 322 4.33 -3.97 -8.84
N PHE A 323 5.39 -4.79 -8.92
CA PHE A 323 5.42 -6.15 -8.37
C PHE A 323 6.16 -6.24 -7.02
N SER A 324 6.73 -5.14 -6.55
CA SER A 324 7.63 -5.06 -5.39
C SER A 324 7.21 -3.99 -4.40
N PHE A 325 7.96 -3.87 -3.30
CA PHE A 325 7.75 -2.86 -2.25
C PHE A 325 8.39 -1.51 -2.61
N ASN A 326 8.55 -1.23 -3.90
CA ASN A 326 9.06 0.03 -4.42
C ASN A 326 8.06 1.16 -4.12
N ILE A 327 8.11 1.69 -2.89
CA ILE A 327 7.24 2.74 -2.38
C ILE A 327 8.10 3.77 -1.63
N PRO A 328 7.92 5.09 -1.85
CA PRO A 328 8.60 6.11 -1.07
C PRO A 328 8.12 6.10 0.39
N SER A 329 8.97 6.54 1.33
CA SER A 329 8.59 6.58 2.74
C SER A 329 7.69 7.77 3.07
N ASN A 330 7.93 8.95 2.52
CA ASN A 330 7.09 10.14 2.72
C ASN A 330 6.35 10.46 1.43
N VAL A 331 5.02 10.46 1.51
CA VAL A 331 4.13 10.43 0.35
C VAL A 331 2.90 11.32 0.53
N LEU A 332 2.29 11.67 -0.61
CA LEU A 332 0.92 12.09 -0.76
C LEU A 332 0.09 10.89 -1.25
N ILE A 333 -0.91 10.46 -0.47
CA ILE A 333 -1.88 9.44 -0.88
C ILE A 333 -3.12 10.15 -1.41
N LEU A 334 -3.30 10.14 -2.73
CA LEU A 334 -4.19 11.09 -3.40
C LEU A 334 -5.66 10.68 -3.40
N ASN A 335 -5.93 9.37 -3.34
CA ASN A 335 -7.28 8.83 -3.24
C ASN A 335 -7.44 8.05 -1.93
N ILE A 336 -8.33 8.54 -1.07
CA ILE A 336 -8.59 7.98 0.25
C ILE A 336 -10.07 7.64 0.37
N ALA A 337 -10.36 6.36 0.62
CA ALA A 337 -11.68 5.87 0.96
C ALA A 337 -11.69 5.52 2.45
N ARG A 338 -12.48 6.25 3.23
CA ARG A 338 -12.62 6.03 4.66
C ARG A 338 -13.74 5.02 4.90
N ASN A 339 -13.48 3.95 5.66
CA ASN A 339 -14.50 2.98 6.09
C ASN A 339 -14.66 3.08 7.60
N ALA A 340 -15.75 3.71 8.05
CA ALA A 340 -16.01 3.96 9.47
C ALA A 340 -16.25 2.66 10.26
N ASN A 341 -16.84 1.66 9.64
CA ASN A 341 -17.22 0.41 10.32
C ASN A 341 -15.98 -0.44 10.62
N LEU A 342 -15.10 -0.58 9.63
CA LEU A 342 -13.85 -1.31 9.79
C LEU A 342 -12.78 -0.50 10.53
N LYS A 343 -13.01 0.81 10.73
CA LYS A 343 -12.03 1.79 11.24
C LYS A 343 -10.73 1.78 10.42
N ILE A 344 -10.88 1.79 9.10
CA ILE A 344 -9.76 1.74 8.15
C ILE A 344 -9.88 2.89 7.16
N ASN A 345 -8.78 3.58 6.89
CA ASN A 345 -8.65 4.43 5.72
C ASN A 345 -7.90 3.65 4.65
N PHE A 346 -8.54 3.37 3.52
CA PHE A 346 -7.89 2.74 2.37
C PHE A 346 -7.33 3.82 1.46
N GLY A 347 -6.04 3.74 1.18
CA GLY A 347 -5.32 4.64 0.31
C GLY A 347 -4.99 4.01 -1.04
N SER A 348 -5.04 4.81 -2.09
CA SER A 348 -4.53 4.47 -3.41
C SER A 348 -3.93 5.70 -4.08
N ILE A 349 -3.12 5.46 -5.12
CA ILE A 349 -2.41 6.49 -5.89
C ILE A 349 -1.42 7.25 -5.00
N ILE A 350 -0.21 6.73 -4.95
CA ILE A 350 0.90 7.25 -4.19
C ILE A 350 1.72 8.22 -5.04
N HIS A 351 2.03 9.38 -4.48
CA HIS A 351 2.97 10.35 -5.04
C HIS A 351 4.00 10.71 -3.99
N ILE A 352 5.27 10.86 -4.33
CA ILE A 352 6.32 11.23 -3.39
C ILE A 352 6.07 12.63 -2.80
N ASP A 353 6.24 12.80 -1.48
CA ASP A 353 6.26 14.14 -0.87
C ASP A 353 7.69 14.70 -0.94
N LEU A 354 7.92 15.61 -1.89
CA LEU A 354 9.22 16.28 -2.06
C LEU A 354 9.50 17.36 -1.00
N THR A 355 8.51 17.74 -0.19
CA THR A 355 8.69 18.71 0.89
C THR A 355 9.30 18.08 2.14
N GLN A 356 9.39 16.74 2.20
CA GLN A 356 9.96 16.00 3.31
C GLN A 356 11.12 15.11 2.85
N VAL A 357 12.14 15.01 3.70
CA VAL A 357 13.26 14.09 3.48
C VAL A 357 12.74 12.66 3.59
N GLN A 358 13.10 11.79 2.66
CA GLN A 358 12.72 10.38 2.73
C GLN A 358 13.50 9.68 3.86
N ASN A 359 12.79 9.07 4.80
CA ASN A 359 13.37 8.35 5.94
C ASN A 359 13.94 7.00 5.50
N TYR A 360 13.24 6.33 4.58
CA TYR A 360 13.65 5.04 4.03
C TYR A 360 13.63 5.05 2.51
N LYS A 361 14.54 4.28 1.91
CA LYS A 361 14.56 3.97 0.48
C LYS A 361 14.24 2.48 0.29
N PRO A 362 13.32 2.14 -0.62
CA PRO A 362 13.01 0.74 -0.91
C PRO A 362 14.21 0.09 -1.61
N PHE A 363 14.49 -1.15 -1.22
CA PHE A 363 15.40 -2.06 -1.88
C PHE A 363 14.58 -3.21 -2.44
N ALA A 364 14.72 -3.48 -3.73
CA ALA A 364 14.05 -4.59 -4.40
C ALA A 364 15.05 -5.27 -5.35
N ILE A 365 15.11 -6.60 -5.29
CA ILE A 365 15.93 -7.41 -6.18
C ILE A 365 15.19 -8.69 -6.55
N ASN A 366 15.17 -9.01 -7.84
CA ASN A 366 14.63 -10.28 -8.28
C ASN A 366 15.68 -11.37 -8.11
N ILE A 367 15.25 -12.51 -7.59
CA ILE A 367 16.06 -13.71 -7.49
C ILE A 367 15.32 -14.88 -8.14
N PRO A 368 16.03 -15.82 -8.78
CA PRO A 368 15.42 -17.00 -9.34
C PRO A 368 14.63 -17.80 -8.29
N ASN A 369 13.46 -18.32 -8.69
CA ASN A 369 12.55 -19.05 -7.81
C ASN A 369 13.16 -20.35 -7.24
N PHE A 370 14.21 -20.90 -7.84
CA PHE A 370 14.90 -22.06 -7.27
C PHE A 370 15.62 -21.73 -5.94
N TYR A 371 15.91 -20.46 -5.68
CA TYR A 371 16.42 -20.00 -4.37
C TYR A 371 15.31 -19.70 -3.36
N ASN A 372 14.03 -19.86 -3.73
CA ASN A 372 12.88 -19.65 -2.84
C ASN A 372 12.76 -20.80 -1.84
N THR A 373 13.69 -20.86 -0.89
CA THR A 373 13.68 -21.83 0.20
C THR A 373 13.18 -21.16 1.48
N PRO A 374 12.60 -21.94 2.42
CA PRO A 374 12.23 -21.43 3.74
C PRO A 374 13.42 -20.80 4.51
N PHE A 375 14.66 -21.14 4.14
CA PHE A 375 15.89 -20.76 4.84
C PHE A 375 16.50 -19.44 4.33
N LEU A 376 16.15 -19.01 3.12
CA LEU A 376 16.73 -17.83 2.49
C LEU A 376 16.54 -16.54 3.33
N ILE A 377 15.30 -16.23 3.74
CA ILE A 377 15.02 -15.02 4.54
C ILE A 377 15.66 -15.08 5.92
N PRO A 378 15.58 -16.18 6.68
CA PRO A 378 16.29 -16.33 7.94
C PRO A 378 17.80 -16.13 7.80
N MET A 379 18.45 -16.74 6.81
CA MET A 379 19.88 -16.56 6.59
C MET A 379 20.24 -15.11 6.25
N LEU A 380 19.45 -14.45 5.40
CA LEU A 380 19.65 -13.04 5.08
C LEU A 380 19.43 -12.13 6.28
N ASN A 381 18.37 -12.34 7.07
CA ASN A 381 18.12 -11.61 8.31
C ASN A 381 19.24 -11.81 9.34
N GLY A 382 19.80 -13.02 9.43
CA GLY A 382 20.99 -13.32 10.20
C GLY A 382 22.21 -12.54 9.71
N PHE A 383 22.49 -12.60 8.40
CA PHE A 383 23.60 -11.89 7.76
C PHE A 383 23.53 -10.38 8.03
N VAL A 384 22.35 -9.76 7.88
CA VAL A 384 22.20 -8.31 8.08
C VAL A 384 21.90 -7.90 9.51
N SER A 385 21.99 -8.82 10.48
CA SER A 385 21.62 -8.57 11.88
C SER A 385 22.28 -7.33 12.49
N LYS A 386 23.56 -7.06 12.15
CA LYS A 386 24.31 -5.87 12.59
C LYS A 386 23.76 -4.55 12.02
N TYR A 387 22.96 -4.60 10.95
CA TYR A 387 22.40 -3.45 10.24
C TYR A 387 20.91 -3.25 10.50
N GLN A 388 20.26 -4.06 11.34
CA GLN A 388 18.80 -4.02 11.59
C GLN A 388 18.29 -2.64 12.02
N ASN A 389 19.09 -1.88 12.78
CA ASN A 389 18.72 -0.53 13.22
C ASN A 389 18.62 0.50 12.08
N TYR A 390 19.11 0.14 10.89
CA TYR A 390 19.05 0.93 9.67
C TYR A 390 18.00 0.41 8.70
N MET A 391 17.15 -0.53 9.10
CA MET A 391 16.16 -1.15 8.23
C MET A 391 14.76 -1.05 8.85
N LEU A 392 13.73 -0.93 8.01
CA LEU A 392 12.35 -1.05 8.44
C LEU A 392 12.04 -2.52 8.72
N LYS A 393 11.35 -2.78 9.83
CA LYS A 393 10.94 -4.12 10.24
C LYS A 393 9.55 -4.47 9.70
N PHE A 394 9.32 -5.74 9.37
CA PHE A 394 8.11 -6.24 8.71
C PHE A 394 7.37 -7.29 9.51
N ASN A 395 6.05 -7.34 9.38
CA ASN A 395 5.28 -8.49 9.83
C ASN A 395 5.00 -9.45 8.68
N GLN A 396 5.37 -10.72 8.86
CA GLN A 396 5.08 -11.77 7.86
C GLN A 396 3.58 -12.04 7.72
N ILE A 397 2.84 -12.04 8.82
CA ILE A 397 1.42 -12.40 8.88
C ILE A 397 0.67 -11.34 9.71
N GLY A 398 -0.58 -11.08 9.32
CA GLY A 398 -1.50 -10.22 10.07
C GLY A 398 -1.73 -8.87 9.41
N SER A 399 -2.83 -8.22 9.79
CA SER A 399 -3.24 -6.94 9.21
C SER A 399 -2.38 -5.79 9.70
N ALA A 400 -2.12 -4.84 8.79
CA ALA A 400 -1.30 -3.66 9.06
C ALA A 400 -1.79 -2.85 10.27
N LEU A 401 -3.10 -2.84 10.55
CA LEU A 401 -3.68 -2.07 11.64
C LEU A 401 -3.41 -2.63 13.04
N LYS A 402 -3.23 -3.95 13.15
CA LYS A 402 -3.03 -4.65 14.43
C LYS A 402 -1.58 -5.07 14.65
N ALA A 403 -0.78 -4.97 13.60
CA ALA A 403 0.60 -5.38 13.59
C ALA A 403 1.47 -4.43 14.45
N LYS A 404 2.34 -5.04 15.26
CA LYS A 404 3.39 -4.38 16.06
C LYS A 404 4.73 -4.53 15.34
N GLU A 405 5.75 -3.79 15.73
CA GLU A 405 7.10 -4.00 15.20
C GLU A 405 7.56 -5.46 15.36
N SER A 406 8.26 -5.96 14.36
CA SER A 406 8.81 -7.32 14.29
C SER A 406 10.35 -7.28 14.20
N ASP A 407 11.03 -8.42 14.16
CA ASP A 407 12.49 -8.50 13.96
C ASP A 407 12.89 -8.85 12.52
N ILE A 408 11.92 -9.05 11.62
CA ILE A 408 12.17 -9.42 10.22
C ILE A 408 12.48 -8.18 9.38
N CYS A 409 13.60 -8.19 8.65
CA CYS A 409 14.08 -7.06 7.85
C CYS A 409 13.99 -7.29 6.33
N PHE A 410 13.66 -8.51 5.91
CA PHE A 410 13.46 -8.92 4.52
C PHE A 410 12.12 -9.63 4.31
N ALA A 411 11.56 -9.46 3.13
CA ALA A 411 10.29 -10.06 2.71
C ALA A 411 10.32 -10.46 1.23
N PHE A 412 9.40 -11.34 0.82
CA PHE A 412 9.19 -11.66 -0.59
C PHE A 412 7.91 -11.01 -1.13
N SER A 413 7.87 -10.77 -2.44
CA SER A 413 6.61 -10.64 -3.19
C SER A 413 6.62 -11.60 -4.38
N SER A 414 5.58 -12.44 -4.48
CA SER A 414 5.43 -13.50 -5.50
C SER A 414 4.64 -13.02 -6.74
N LEU A 415 4.51 -11.71 -6.92
CA LEU A 415 3.64 -11.16 -7.95
C LEU A 415 4.27 -11.34 -9.34
N LEU A 416 3.88 -12.43 -10.02
CA LEU A 416 3.77 -12.55 -11.49
C LEU A 416 5.04 -12.46 -12.35
N ASN A 417 6.09 -13.20 -11.98
CA ASN A 417 7.01 -13.72 -13.00
C ASN A 417 7.27 -15.19 -12.70
N ASN A 418 6.78 -16.11 -13.54
CA ASN A 418 6.76 -17.58 -13.35
C ASN A 418 8.12 -18.25 -13.05
N LYS A 419 9.20 -17.50 -12.84
CA LYS A 419 10.55 -17.98 -12.55
C LYS A 419 11.33 -17.17 -11.52
N GLU A 420 10.81 -16.04 -11.02
CA GLU A 420 11.54 -15.16 -10.09
C GLU A 420 10.64 -14.69 -8.94
N ILE A 421 11.24 -14.50 -7.78
CA ILE A 421 10.62 -13.85 -6.62
C ILE A 421 11.34 -12.53 -6.36
N CYS A 422 10.61 -11.52 -5.91
CA CYS A 422 11.22 -10.24 -5.56
C CYS A 422 11.53 -10.21 -4.06
N LEU A 423 12.80 -10.08 -3.70
CA LEU A 423 13.25 -9.83 -2.34
C LEU A 423 13.18 -8.33 -2.07
N ASN A 424 12.53 -7.97 -0.96
CA ASN A 424 12.22 -6.59 -0.61
C ASN A 424 12.77 -6.21 0.77
N SER A 425 13.21 -4.96 0.88
CA SER A 425 13.60 -4.32 2.14
C SER A 425 13.41 -2.81 2.07
N PHE A 426 13.47 -2.12 3.22
CA PHE A 426 13.54 -0.66 3.29
C PHE A 426 14.71 -0.28 4.17
N ILE A 427 15.61 0.54 3.64
CA ILE A 427 16.86 0.93 4.29
C ILE A 427 16.82 2.42 4.58
N LYS A 428 17.31 2.85 5.74
CA LYS A 428 17.40 4.27 6.10
C LYS A 428 18.18 5.03 5.03
N ALA A 429 17.62 6.15 4.58
CA ALA A 429 18.11 6.85 3.40
C ALA A 429 19.56 7.32 3.54
N ASP A 430 19.99 7.73 4.75
CA ASP A 430 21.34 8.20 5.05
C ASP A 430 22.40 7.08 5.10
N LYS A 431 21.96 5.81 5.21
CA LYS A 431 22.82 4.61 5.23
C LYS A 431 22.66 3.73 4.01
N TYR A 432 21.85 4.15 3.03
CA TYR A 432 21.38 3.31 1.93
C TYR A 432 22.52 2.61 1.19
N GLU A 433 23.49 3.36 0.64
CA GLU A 433 24.57 2.79 -0.18
C GLU A 433 25.41 1.76 0.59
N LYS A 434 25.75 2.07 1.84
CA LYS A 434 26.55 1.19 2.70
C LYS A 434 25.82 -0.12 3.00
N VAL A 435 24.54 -0.04 3.36
CA VAL A 435 23.75 -1.22 3.74
C VAL A 435 23.37 -2.01 2.50
N GLU A 436 22.97 -1.38 1.40
CA GLU A 436 22.66 -2.04 0.13
C GLU A 436 23.83 -2.91 -0.35
N MET A 437 25.06 -2.37 -0.34
CA MET A 437 26.25 -3.12 -0.72
C MET A 437 26.41 -4.40 0.13
N LYS A 438 26.16 -4.29 1.43
CA LYS A 438 26.20 -5.44 2.35
C LYS A 438 25.07 -6.43 2.11
N ILE A 439 23.89 -5.97 1.77
CA ILE A 439 22.77 -6.83 1.39
C ILE A 439 23.11 -7.64 0.13
N ARG A 440 23.64 -7.00 -0.91
CA ARG A 440 24.03 -7.68 -2.17
C ARG A 440 25.10 -8.74 -1.94
N GLU A 441 26.09 -8.42 -1.10
CA GLU A 441 27.10 -9.38 -0.66
C GLU A 441 26.49 -10.57 0.09
N GLY A 442 25.56 -10.31 1.02
CA GLY A 442 24.84 -11.34 1.74
C GLY A 442 23.98 -12.24 0.83
N ILE A 443 23.33 -11.67 -0.18
CA ILE A 443 22.56 -12.43 -1.18
C ILE A 443 23.46 -13.42 -1.91
N GLN A 444 24.64 -12.97 -2.39
CA GLN A 444 25.57 -13.86 -3.09
C GLN A 444 26.02 -15.01 -2.18
N ILE A 445 26.44 -14.70 -0.94
CA ILE A 445 26.89 -15.70 0.03
C ILE A 445 25.78 -16.72 0.34
N VAL A 446 24.56 -16.25 0.58
CA VAL A 446 23.43 -17.12 0.91
C VAL A 446 23.00 -17.96 -0.30
N GLN A 447 23.08 -17.43 -1.52
CA GLN A 447 22.84 -18.19 -2.76
C GLN A 447 23.85 -19.32 -2.93
N ASP A 448 25.14 -19.04 -2.71
CA ASP A 448 26.20 -20.05 -2.79
C ASP A 448 26.03 -21.14 -1.72
N LEU A 449 25.53 -20.80 -0.54
CA LEU A 449 25.26 -21.72 0.57
C LEU A 449 23.90 -22.45 0.47
N ALA A 450 22.99 -22.00 -0.40
CA ALA A 450 21.64 -22.55 -0.49
C ALA A 450 21.59 -24.07 -0.76
N PRO A 451 22.45 -24.67 -1.62
CA PRO A 451 22.48 -26.12 -1.83
C PRO A 451 22.85 -26.94 -0.59
N PHE A 452 23.43 -26.31 0.43
CA PHE A 452 23.91 -26.94 1.66
C PHE A 452 23.04 -26.59 2.87
N THR A 453 21.82 -26.06 2.66
CA THR A 453 20.99 -25.55 3.76
C THR A 453 19.56 -26.14 3.80
N PRO A 454 19.15 -26.73 4.94
CA PRO A 454 19.99 -27.25 6.01
C PRO A 454 20.68 -28.53 5.54
N GLN A 455 21.93 -28.72 5.95
CA GLN A 455 22.65 -29.96 5.72
C GLN A 455 22.48 -30.94 6.89
N THR A 456 22.29 -30.43 8.10
CA THR A 456 22.16 -31.24 9.32
C THR A 456 20.83 -30.96 10.02
N ILE A 457 20.13 -32.01 10.44
CA ILE A 457 18.95 -31.91 11.32
C ILE A 457 19.37 -32.34 12.72
N LEU A 458 19.11 -31.48 13.72
CA LEU A 458 19.43 -31.75 15.12
C LEU A 458 18.14 -32.15 15.86
N ILE A 459 18.15 -33.36 16.41
CA ILE A 459 17.03 -33.94 17.16
C ILE A 459 17.47 -34.11 18.60
N ILE A 460 16.91 -33.30 19.51
CA ILE A 460 17.20 -33.39 20.95
C ILE A 460 16.64 -34.69 21.53
N HIS A 461 17.43 -35.35 22.39
CA HIS A 461 16.92 -36.49 23.15
C HIS A 461 16.08 -36.01 24.34
N PRO A 462 14.89 -36.57 24.59
CA PRO A 462 13.96 -36.08 25.63
C PRO A 462 14.46 -36.22 27.09
N TYR A 463 15.59 -36.87 27.33
CA TYR A 463 16.01 -37.29 28.68
C TYR A 463 17.53 -37.17 28.87
N MET A 464 18.30 -37.58 27.87
CA MET A 464 19.75 -37.46 27.86
C MET A 464 20.15 -36.05 27.44
N LYS A 465 21.25 -35.54 28.01
CA LYS A 465 21.89 -34.29 27.59
C LYS A 465 22.66 -34.48 26.29
N CYS A 466 21.96 -34.84 25.22
CA CYS A 466 22.55 -35.01 23.91
C CYS A 466 21.51 -34.73 22.82
N CYS A 467 22.01 -34.56 21.60
CA CYS A 467 21.18 -34.56 20.39
C CYS A 467 21.78 -35.51 19.35
N CYS A 468 20.90 -36.06 18.51
CA CYS A 468 21.29 -36.77 17.30
C CYS A 468 21.36 -35.76 16.16
N ALA A 469 22.52 -35.68 15.50
CA ALA A 469 22.74 -34.88 14.31
C ALA A 469 22.65 -35.78 13.09
N LEU A 470 21.60 -35.63 12.29
CA LEU A 470 21.41 -36.35 11.03
C LEU A 470 21.93 -35.48 9.88
N LYS A 471 23.01 -35.91 9.24
CA LYS A 471 23.70 -35.12 8.22
C LYS A 471 23.54 -35.73 6.83
N GLY A 472 22.99 -34.96 5.91
CA GLY A 472 22.80 -35.38 4.53
C GLY A 472 24.00 -35.08 3.63
N TYR A 473 24.36 -36.03 2.77
CA TYR A 473 25.33 -35.85 1.69
C TYR A 473 24.72 -36.33 0.36
N GLY A 474 24.20 -35.40 -0.44
CA GLY A 474 23.42 -35.74 -1.62
C GLY A 474 22.03 -36.29 -1.23
N ILE A 475 21.44 -37.11 -2.10
CA ILE A 475 20.03 -37.56 -1.95
C ILE A 475 19.93 -38.86 -1.14
N ASP A 476 20.97 -39.71 -1.16
CA ASP A 476 20.85 -41.10 -0.70
C ASP A 476 21.74 -41.46 0.50
N LYS A 477 22.57 -40.54 0.99
CA LYS A 477 23.50 -40.80 2.11
C LYS A 477 23.19 -39.90 3.29
N ILE A 478 22.81 -40.52 4.39
CA ILE A 478 22.59 -39.88 5.69
C ILE A 478 23.61 -40.46 6.66
N ASP A 479 24.40 -39.58 7.27
CA ASP A 479 25.30 -39.90 8.36
C ASP A 479 24.64 -39.48 9.69
N ASN A 480 25.05 -40.08 10.80
CA ASN A 480 24.53 -39.72 12.11
C ASN A 480 25.65 -39.59 13.14
N ASP A 481 25.62 -38.49 13.88
CA ASP A 481 26.49 -38.23 15.02
C ASP A 481 25.65 -38.04 16.29
N ILE A 482 26.20 -38.43 17.46
CA ILE A 482 25.61 -38.13 18.77
C ILE A 482 26.45 -37.04 19.41
N ILE A 483 25.86 -35.87 19.64
CA ILE A 483 26.53 -34.72 20.26
C ILE A 483 26.13 -34.65 21.73
N SER A 484 27.09 -34.93 22.63
CA SER A 484 26.95 -34.71 24.07
C SER A 484 26.95 -33.21 24.39
N PHE A 485 26.08 -32.75 25.29
CA PHE A 485 26.04 -31.34 25.69
C PHE A 485 27.08 -30.98 26.74
N ASP A 486 27.55 -31.96 27.52
CA ASP A 486 28.54 -31.73 28.59
C ASP A 486 29.97 -31.63 28.02
N GLU A 487 30.28 -32.39 26.96
CA GLU A 487 31.55 -32.34 26.21
C GLU A 487 31.27 -32.38 24.69
N PRO A 488 30.81 -31.26 24.12
CA PRO A 488 30.40 -31.26 22.72
C PRO A 488 31.60 -31.24 21.78
N GLU A 489 31.63 -32.19 20.85
CA GLU A 489 32.64 -32.22 19.76
C GLU A 489 32.48 -31.03 18.79
N TYR A 490 31.27 -30.49 18.70
CA TYR A 490 30.95 -29.33 17.87
C TYR A 490 30.65 -28.11 18.75
N LYS A 491 31.19 -26.95 18.36
CA LYS A 491 30.73 -25.65 18.85
C LYS A 491 29.54 -25.20 18.02
N ALA A 492 28.53 -24.63 18.68
CA ALA A 492 27.34 -24.09 18.03
C ALA A 492 27.38 -22.56 17.99
N TYR A 493 26.96 -21.98 16.88
CA TYR A 493 26.99 -20.55 16.62
C TYR A 493 25.68 -20.08 15.99
N HIS A 494 25.36 -18.80 16.19
CA HIS A 494 24.24 -18.16 15.52
C HIS A 494 24.55 -17.92 14.04
N VAL A 495 23.50 -17.95 13.21
CA VAL A 495 23.60 -17.51 11.82
C VAL A 495 23.73 -15.99 11.79
N ASN A 496 24.90 -15.48 11.42
CA ASN A 496 25.19 -14.06 11.30
C ASN A 496 26.22 -13.78 10.19
N GLU A 497 26.61 -12.52 10.00
CA GLU A 497 27.56 -12.11 8.96
C GLU A 497 28.88 -12.90 9.04
N ASN A 498 29.46 -13.05 10.24
CA ASN A 498 30.77 -13.66 10.41
C ASN A 498 30.70 -15.18 10.19
N THR A 499 29.70 -15.83 10.75
CA THR A 499 29.53 -17.27 10.62
C THR A 499 29.19 -17.68 9.19
N LEU A 500 28.33 -16.93 8.48
CA LEU A 500 28.04 -17.21 7.07
C LEU A 500 29.26 -17.01 6.16
N ARG A 501 30.09 -16.00 6.42
CA ARG A 501 31.37 -15.83 5.69
C ARG A 501 32.33 -16.98 5.94
N TYR A 502 32.43 -17.46 7.17
CA TYR A 502 33.21 -18.64 7.50
C TYR A 502 32.71 -19.87 6.72
N MET A 503 31.41 -20.13 6.73
CA MET A 503 30.80 -21.23 5.96
C MET A 503 31.08 -21.10 4.46
N HIS A 504 30.96 -19.88 3.91
CA HIS A 504 31.26 -19.60 2.50
C HIS A 504 32.74 -19.86 2.16
N SER A 505 33.66 -19.50 3.04
CA SER A 505 35.10 -19.80 2.87
C SER A 505 35.39 -21.31 2.84
N LYS A 506 34.54 -22.13 3.47
CA LYS A 506 34.62 -23.59 3.53
C LYS A 506 33.66 -24.29 2.57
N ILE A 507 33.08 -23.58 1.59
CA ILE A 507 32.04 -24.13 0.70
C ILE A 507 32.44 -25.45 0.00
N SER A 508 33.71 -25.58 -0.39
CA SER A 508 34.23 -26.81 -1.02
C SER A 508 34.29 -28.01 -0.07
N GLU A 509 34.34 -27.75 1.24
CA GLU A 509 34.34 -28.75 2.30
C GLU A 509 32.91 -29.22 2.61
N LEU A 510 31.90 -28.35 2.51
CA LEU A 510 30.51 -28.66 2.85
C LEU A 510 29.94 -29.85 2.06
N SER A 511 30.45 -30.10 0.85
CA SER A 511 30.05 -31.26 0.03
C SER A 511 30.64 -32.61 0.47
N LYS A 512 31.62 -32.60 1.39
CA LYS A 512 32.42 -33.78 1.77
C LYS A 512 31.93 -34.38 3.09
N GLN A 513 32.02 -35.71 3.20
CA GLN A 513 31.72 -36.42 4.46
C GLN A 513 32.59 -35.95 5.63
N SER A 514 33.83 -35.56 5.35
CA SER A 514 34.78 -35.05 6.34
C SER A 514 34.52 -33.61 6.77
N SER A 515 33.39 -33.00 6.40
CA SER A 515 33.14 -31.58 6.69
C SER A 515 33.09 -31.33 8.20
N THR A 516 34.00 -30.48 8.66
CA THR A 516 34.15 -30.05 10.05
C THR A 516 33.08 -29.07 10.50
N CYS A 517 32.32 -28.50 9.56
CA CYS A 517 31.21 -27.59 9.84
C CYS A 517 29.95 -27.94 9.04
N SER A 518 28.80 -27.42 9.49
CA SER A 518 27.51 -27.60 8.82
C SER A 518 26.51 -26.51 9.19
N ILE A 519 25.60 -26.18 8.25
CA ILE A 519 24.42 -25.37 8.54
C ILE A 519 23.32 -26.32 9.00
N ALA A 520 22.94 -26.19 10.26
CA ALA A 520 22.06 -27.12 10.95
C ALA A 520 20.71 -26.47 11.28
N ILE A 521 19.69 -27.31 11.39
CA ILE A 521 18.36 -26.92 11.82
C ILE A 521 17.91 -27.73 13.04
N THR A 522 17.30 -27.07 14.01
CA THR A 522 16.72 -27.72 15.19
C THR A 522 15.29 -28.18 14.89
N GLY A 523 14.92 -29.37 15.38
CA GLY A 523 13.68 -30.05 15.04
C GLY A 523 12.46 -29.68 15.91
N GLU A 524 12.62 -28.91 16.98
CA GLU A 524 11.54 -28.55 17.90
C GLU A 524 10.51 -27.60 17.27
N ASP A 525 9.22 -27.83 17.58
CA ASP A 525 8.08 -26.98 17.23
C ASP A 525 7.90 -26.59 15.74
N MET A 526 8.59 -27.26 14.81
CA MET A 526 8.42 -27.07 13.37
C MET A 526 7.46 -28.08 12.73
N SER A 527 6.52 -27.57 11.95
CA SER A 527 5.68 -28.35 11.03
C SER A 527 5.58 -27.60 9.70
N PHE A 528 6.02 -28.23 8.61
CA PHE A 528 6.04 -27.65 7.28
C PHE A 528 5.20 -28.47 6.30
N SER A 529 4.23 -27.84 5.65
CA SER A 529 3.50 -28.41 4.52
C SER A 529 4.11 -27.90 3.21
N PHE A 530 4.50 -28.80 2.31
CA PHE A 530 4.90 -28.43 0.96
C PHE A 530 3.73 -27.90 0.12
N ASP A 531 2.48 -28.18 0.53
CA ASP A 531 1.28 -27.73 -0.14
C ASP A 531 0.77 -26.44 0.51
N GLN A 532 0.95 -25.31 -0.20
CA GLN A 532 0.57 -23.96 0.25
C GLN A 532 -0.95 -23.76 0.41
N THR A 533 -1.76 -24.75 0.03
CA THR A 533 -3.22 -24.71 0.09
C THR A 533 -3.81 -25.24 1.41
N VAL A 534 -3.01 -25.93 2.23
CA VAL A 534 -3.46 -26.56 3.47
C VAL A 534 -3.52 -25.54 4.60
N LYS A 535 -4.72 -25.10 4.96
CA LYS A 535 -4.95 -24.40 6.22
C LYS A 535 -4.92 -25.43 7.35
N PHE A 536 -3.95 -25.32 8.26
CA PHE A 536 -3.93 -26.15 9.46
C PHE A 536 -5.15 -25.83 10.34
N GLU A 537 -6.13 -26.73 10.35
CA GLU A 537 -7.21 -26.74 11.34
C GLU A 537 -6.66 -27.35 12.64
N GLY A 538 -6.19 -26.52 13.57
CA GLY A 538 -5.75 -27.00 14.87
C GLY A 538 -5.11 -25.95 15.77
N ASN A 539 -5.56 -25.89 17.02
CA ASN A 539 -5.12 -24.98 18.10
C ASN A 539 -3.71 -25.29 18.68
N LYS A 540 -2.70 -25.61 17.85
CA LYS A 540 -1.31 -25.76 18.32
C LYS A 540 -0.39 -24.70 17.68
N LYS A 541 0.42 -24.07 18.54
CA LYS A 541 1.45 -23.05 18.23
C LYS A 541 2.63 -23.68 17.46
N PHE A 542 2.43 -24.20 16.26
CA PHE A 542 3.54 -24.66 15.43
C PHE A 542 4.19 -23.47 14.74
N VAL A 543 5.53 -23.43 14.73
CA VAL A 543 6.27 -22.48 13.90
C VAL A 543 6.27 -23.00 12.47
N SER A 544 5.64 -22.24 11.58
CA SER A 544 5.49 -22.61 10.17
C SER A 544 6.71 -22.28 9.31
N PHE A 545 7.70 -21.55 9.85
CA PHE A 545 8.91 -21.15 9.13
C PHE A 545 10.15 -21.05 10.04
N PRO A 546 11.32 -21.52 9.59
CA PRO A 546 12.56 -21.37 10.35
C PRO A 546 12.86 -19.89 10.60
N HIS A 547 13.55 -19.60 11.70
CA HIS A 547 13.96 -18.24 12.05
C HIS A 547 15.35 -18.23 12.70
N THR A 548 15.97 -17.07 12.66
CA THR A 548 17.26 -16.79 13.32
C THR A 548 17.05 -15.73 14.38
N ASN A 549 17.52 -15.97 15.61
CA ASN A 549 17.46 -15.00 16.70
C ASN A 549 18.85 -14.80 17.31
N GLN A 550 19.38 -13.57 17.21
CA GLN A 550 20.71 -13.23 17.74
C GLN A 550 20.74 -13.10 19.27
N LYS A 551 19.57 -13.05 19.94
CA LYS A 551 19.46 -13.00 21.40
C LYS A 551 19.35 -14.37 22.05
N CYS A 552 19.17 -15.42 21.25
CA CYS A 552 19.12 -16.77 21.77
C CYS A 552 20.53 -17.13 22.28
N ASN A 553 20.64 -17.80 23.43
CA ASN A 553 21.95 -18.17 23.99
C ASN A 553 22.20 -19.69 23.95
N SER A 554 21.24 -20.45 23.41
CA SER A 554 21.30 -21.90 23.33
C SER A 554 20.80 -22.44 22.00
N VAL A 555 21.31 -23.60 21.58
CA VAL A 555 20.81 -24.32 20.40
C VAL A 555 19.36 -24.73 20.61
N PHE A 556 19.08 -25.38 21.75
CA PHE A 556 17.74 -25.76 22.15
C PHE A 556 17.22 -24.85 23.26
N SER A 557 16.07 -24.22 23.06
CA SER A 557 15.44 -23.29 24.02
C SER A 557 13.92 -23.49 24.09
N ILE A 558 13.35 -23.44 25.30
CA ILE A 558 11.88 -23.47 25.54
C ILE A 558 11.31 -22.05 25.71
N GLN A 559 12.17 -21.04 25.85
CA GLN A 559 11.73 -19.64 25.95
C GLN A 559 11.29 -19.12 24.57
N LYS A 560 10.53 -18.02 24.55
CA LYS A 560 10.08 -17.36 23.30
C LYS A 560 11.22 -16.95 22.36
N ASP A 561 12.47 -16.96 22.85
CA ASP A 561 13.68 -16.66 22.13
C ASP A 561 14.42 -17.94 21.73
N PHE A 562 13.96 -18.60 20.66
CA PHE A 562 14.61 -19.74 20.03
C PHE A 562 15.22 -19.31 18.69
N SER A 563 16.05 -20.16 18.07
CA SER A 563 16.64 -19.94 16.75
C SER A 563 16.79 -21.29 16.07
N HIS A 564 15.93 -21.58 15.09
CA HIS A 564 15.93 -22.89 14.44
C HIS A 564 17.18 -23.14 13.61
N LEU A 565 17.70 -22.11 12.94
CA LEU A 565 18.93 -22.24 12.17
C LEU A 565 20.13 -21.88 13.04
N VAL A 566 21.11 -22.78 13.04
CA VAL A 566 22.38 -22.67 13.74
C VAL A 566 23.53 -23.16 12.85
N ILE A 567 24.74 -22.72 13.15
CA ILE A 567 25.96 -23.22 12.50
C ILE A 567 26.72 -24.05 13.52
N ILE A 568 27.09 -25.28 13.16
CA ILE A 568 27.91 -26.16 13.99
C ILE A 568 29.28 -26.33 13.35
N SER A 569 30.34 -26.30 14.16
CA SER A 569 31.73 -26.42 13.68
C SER A 569 32.62 -27.08 14.74
N LYS A 570 33.50 -27.99 14.31
CA LYS A 570 34.58 -28.54 15.16
C LYS A 570 35.69 -27.51 15.38
N GLU A 571 35.92 -26.63 14.41
CA GLU A 571 36.86 -25.52 14.49
C GLU A 571 36.19 -24.28 15.11
N GLU A 572 36.99 -23.44 15.78
CA GLU A 572 36.50 -22.18 16.33
C GLU A 572 36.36 -21.10 15.25
N ILE A 573 35.19 -20.48 15.18
CA ILE A 573 34.93 -19.35 14.28
C ILE A 573 35.42 -18.07 14.94
N CYS A 574 36.43 -17.42 14.37
CA CYS A 574 36.99 -16.19 14.90
C CYS A 574 35.93 -15.08 15.04
N LEU A 575 36.04 -14.28 16.11
CA LEU A 575 35.18 -13.13 16.43
C LEU A 575 33.72 -13.46 16.81
N GLU A 576 33.40 -14.72 17.07
CA GLU A 576 32.05 -15.16 17.47
C GLU A 576 32.11 -16.01 18.75
N GLN A 577 31.18 -15.77 19.68
CA GLN A 577 31.03 -16.59 20.87
C GLN A 577 30.15 -17.81 20.56
N SER A 578 30.61 -19.00 20.93
CA SER A 578 29.79 -20.21 20.80
C SER A 578 28.66 -20.20 21.83
N GLY A 579 27.44 -20.51 21.38
CA GLY A 579 26.28 -20.69 22.25
C GLY A 579 26.35 -21.99 23.04
N THR A 580 25.49 -22.10 24.06
CA THR A 580 25.32 -23.35 24.82
C THR A 580 24.44 -24.34 24.05
N TRP A 581 24.57 -25.65 24.28
CA TRP A 581 23.69 -26.61 23.61
C TRP A 581 22.28 -26.65 24.21
N GLN A 582 22.12 -26.39 25.50
CA GLN A 582 20.83 -26.39 26.17
C GLN A 582 20.77 -25.33 27.27
N ASN A 583 19.65 -24.61 27.38
CA ASN A 583 19.40 -23.75 28.52
C ASN A 583 18.89 -24.58 29.71
N VAL A 584 19.71 -24.69 30.77
CA VAL A 584 19.61 -25.69 31.85
C VAL A 584 18.36 -25.51 32.74
N GLN A 585 17.64 -24.38 32.66
CA GLN A 585 16.67 -24.02 33.69
C GLN A 585 15.28 -24.67 33.63
N ASN A 586 14.80 -25.33 32.56
CA ASN A 586 13.39 -25.78 32.54
C ASN A 586 13.03 -27.00 31.65
N TYR A 587 13.97 -27.81 31.18
CA TYR A 587 13.63 -28.93 30.27
C TYR A 587 12.86 -30.11 30.89
N GLN A 588 12.63 -30.10 32.21
CA GLN A 588 11.90 -31.17 32.92
C GLN A 588 10.36 -31.09 32.84
N GLN A 589 9.76 -30.14 32.09
CA GLN A 589 8.29 -29.95 32.13
C GLN A 589 7.52 -29.94 30.79
N ALA A 590 8.16 -30.14 29.63
CA ALA A 590 7.42 -30.20 28.36
C ALA A 590 7.09 -31.66 27.99
N THR A 591 5.90 -32.13 28.39
CA THR A 591 5.34 -33.43 28.01
C THR A 591 4.55 -33.30 26.69
N ILE A 592 4.85 -34.21 25.73
CA ILE A 592 4.14 -34.70 24.52
C ILE A 592 2.95 -33.88 23.98
#